data_AF-A0A9D2JWD7-F1
#
_entry.id   AF-A0A9D2JWD7-F1
#
_cell.length_a   1.000
_cell.length_b   1.000
_cell.length_c   1.000
_cell.angle_alpha   90.00
_cell.angle_beta   90.00
_cell.angle_gamma   90.00
#
_symmetry.space_group_name_H-M   'P 1'
#
loop_
_entity.id
_entity.type
_entity.pdbx_description
1 polymer ?
#
loop_
_entity_poly.entity_id
_entity_poly.type
_entity_poly.pdbx_seq_one_letter_code
_entity_poly.pdbx_strand_id
1 'polypeptide(L)'
;MKRKIIILLTLYLAICFGGIVSAQTSGQERARYYLRQAESYQKQAERHRDEAAYFLKQAERSQKEAAYYTKRGNIERAKMYSRKASRCVEKHEMQLKYAARDDEKAALYFQKAEKALK
;
A
#
# COMPACT_ATOMS: atom_id res chain seq x y z
N MET A 1 4.45 -32.09 20.94
CA MET A 1 4.30 -30.68 20.51
C MET A 1 3.60 -29.79 21.55
N LYS A 2 2.57 -30.28 22.24
CA LYS A 2 1.82 -29.49 23.25
C LYS A 2 2.65 -29.06 24.48
N ARG A 3 3.61 -29.88 24.95
CA ARG A 3 4.49 -29.54 26.11
C ARG A 3 5.49 -28.40 25.84
N LYS A 4 5.97 -28.25 24.59
CA LYS A 4 6.89 -27.16 24.22
C LYS A 4 6.17 -25.81 24.13
N ILE A 5 4.88 -25.83 23.76
CA ILE A 5 4.02 -24.63 23.69
C ILE A 5 3.72 -24.10 25.10
N ILE A 6 3.51 -24.99 26.07
CA ILE A 6 3.22 -24.60 27.47
C ILE A 6 4.45 -23.94 28.14
N ILE A 7 5.66 -24.45 27.88
CA ILE A 7 6.91 -23.90 28.45
C ILE A 7 7.24 -22.51 27.86
N LEU A 8 6.96 -22.30 26.57
CA LEU A 8 7.12 -20.99 25.92
C LEU A 8 6.11 -19.95 26.43
N LEU A 9 4.89 -20.37 26.77
CA LEU A 9 3.86 -19.51 27.37
C LEU A 9 4.21 -19.10 28.80
N THR A 10 4.81 -19.99 29.60
CA THR A 10 5.24 -19.66 30.97
C THR A 10 6.44 -18.73 31.01
N LEU A 11 7.33 -18.78 30.02
CA LEU A 11 8.49 -17.88 29.93
C LEU A 11 8.10 -16.46 29.49
N TYR A 12 7.01 -16.32 28.73
CA TYR A 12 6.45 -15.03 28.32
C TYR A 12 5.79 -14.26 29.48
N LEU A 13 5.25 -14.96 30.49
CA LEU A 13 4.64 -14.34 31.68
C LEU A 13 5.67 -13.83 32.71
N ALA A 14 6.91 -14.33 32.70
CA ALA A 14 7.94 -13.93 33.64
C ALA A 14 8.58 -12.56 33.33
N ILE A 15 8.34 -11.99 32.14
CA ILE A 15 8.84 -10.66 31.73
C ILE A 15 7.95 -9.54 32.32
N CYS A 16 6.85 -9.87 33.01
CA CYS A 16 5.94 -8.90 33.61
C CYS A 16 6.34 -8.39 35.02
N PHE A 17 7.41 -8.88 35.64
CA PHE A 17 7.82 -8.44 36.98
C PHE A 17 9.29 -8.01 37.02
N GLY A 18 9.55 -6.71 36.93
CA GLY A 18 10.83 -6.15 37.38
C GLY A 18 11.33 -4.88 36.69
N GLY A 19 10.71 -3.74 37.00
CA GLY A 19 11.38 -2.42 36.98
C GLY A 19 11.36 -1.65 35.64
N ILE A 20 11.10 -0.34 35.75
CA ILE A 20 11.02 0.70 34.68
C ILE A 20 9.61 0.87 34.07
N VAL A 21 8.66 1.41 34.84
CA VAL A 21 7.24 1.54 34.43
C VAL A 21 6.85 2.94 33.92
N SER A 22 7.65 3.98 34.06
CA SER A 22 7.25 5.35 33.66
C SER A 22 7.72 5.79 32.27
N ALA A 23 8.89 5.37 31.79
CA ALA A 23 9.40 5.76 30.47
C ALA A 23 8.89 4.84 29.34
N GLN A 24 8.78 3.54 29.60
CA GLN A 24 8.38 2.55 28.59
C GLN A 24 6.92 2.69 28.13
N THR A 25 6.01 3.10 29.01
CA THR A 25 4.60 3.32 28.67
C THR A 25 4.43 4.43 27.64
N SER A 26 5.14 5.55 27.81
CA SER A 26 5.08 6.68 26.88
C SER A 26 5.68 6.37 25.49
N GLY A 27 6.77 5.60 25.44
CA GLY A 27 7.40 5.15 24.18
C GLY A 27 6.52 4.16 23.43
N GLN A 28 5.91 3.21 24.15
CA GLN A 28 4.97 2.23 23.58
C GLN A 28 3.72 2.90 23.00
N GLU A 29 3.16 3.91 23.65
CA GLU A 29 2.02 4.67 23.12
C GLU A 29 2.35 5.41 21.82
N ARG A 30 3.51 6.09 21.78
CA ARG A 30 3.99 6.76 20.56
C ARG A 30 4.26 5.78 19.43
N ALA A 31 4.86 4.63 19.73
CA ALA A 31 5.10 3.59 18.75
C ALA A 31 3.78 3.04 18.18
N ARG A 32 2.78 2.77 19.02
CA ARG A 32 1.44 2.36 18.57
C ARG A 32 0.79 3.40 17.67
N TYR A 33 0.91 4.69 18.00
CA TYR A 33 0.42 5.76 17.15
C TYR A 33 1.09 5.75 15.77
N TYR A 34 2.42 5.65 15.72
CA TYR A 34 3.15 5.61 14.44
C TYR A 34 2.82 4.35 13.62
N LEU A 35 2.63 3.20 14.26
CA LEU A 35 2.19 1.98 13.55
C LEU A 35 0.82 2.15 12.91
N ARG A 36 -0.15 2.79 13.59
CA ARG A 36 -1.46 3.09 12.99
C ARG A 36 -1.34 4.03 11.78
N GLN A 37 -0.44 5.01 11.84
CA GLN A 37 -0.17 5.90 10.70
C GLN A 37 0.44 5.11 9.53
N ALA A 38 1.41 4.24 9.81
CA ALA A 38 2.02 3.39 8.78
C ALA A 38 0.99 2.48 8.10
N GLU A 39 0.12 1.82 8.88
CA GLU A 39 -0.96 0.99 8.36
C GLU A 39 -1.94 1.80 7.50
N SER A 40 -2.27 3.02 7.91
CA SER A 40 -3.13 3.92 7.14
C SER A 40 -2.53 4.26 5.77
N TYR A 41 -1.24 4.57 5.70
CA TYR A 41 -0.56 4.83 4.44
C TYR A 41 -0.41 3.57 3.58
N GLN A 42 -0.17 2.40 4.17
CA GLN A 42 -0.18 1.13 3.42
C GLN A 42 -1.53 0.88 2.75
N LYS A 43 -2.64 1.08 3.46
CA LYS A 43 -3.99 0.96 2.90
C LYS A 43 -4.26 1.97 1.79
N GLN A 44 -3.70 3.17 1.88
CA GLN A 44 -3.79 4.16 0.79
C GLN A 44 -2.98 3.72 -0.43
N ALA A 45 -1.76 3.24 -0.23
CA ALA A 45 -0.93 2.73 -1.31
C ALA A 45 -1.60 1.55 -2.04
N GLU A 46 -2.22 0.63 -1.31
CA GLU A 46 -2.99 -0.48 -1.88
C GLU A 46 -4.17 0.00 -2.72
N ARG A 47 -4.96 0.97 -2.23
CA ARG A 47 -6.05 1.58 -3.02
C ARG A 47 -5.54 2.21 -4.31
N HIS A 48 -4.42 2.93 -4.25
CA HIS A 48 -3.81 3.51 -5.44
C HIS A 48 -3.37 2.42 -6.43
N ARG A 49 -2.86 1.26 -5.97
CA ARG A 49 -2.54 0.12 -6.85
C ARG A 49 -3.79 -0.47 -7.50
N ASP A 50 -4.90 -0.59 -6.75
CA ASP A 50 -6.18 -1.06 -7.29
C ASP A 50 -6.71 -0.11 -8.37
N GLU A 51 -6.65 1.20 -8.12
CA GLU A 51 -7.02 2.23 -9.11
C GLU A 51 -6.10 2.20 -10.33
N ALA A 52 -4.79 1.98 -10.13
CA ALA A 52 -3.84 1.81 -11.22
C ALA A 52 -4.22 0.59 -12.09
N ALA A 53 -4.53 -0.56 -11.48
CA ALA A 53 -4.95 -1.76 -12.19
C ALA A 53 -6.25 -1.53 -12.98
N TYR A 54 -7.20 -0.80 -12.40
CA TYR A 54 -8.42 -0.39 -13.07
C TYR A 54 -8.13 0.43 -14.35
N PHE A 55 -7.27 1.45 -14.25
CA PHE A 55 -6.94 2.27 -15.40
C PHE A 55 -6.18 1.50 -16.49
N LEU A 56 -5.29 0.58 -16.11
CA LEU A 56 -4.60 -0.29 -17.06
C LEU A 56 -5.60 -1.13 -17.87
N LYS A 57 -6.57 -1.77 -17.19
CA LYS A 57 -7.64 -2.53 -17.86
C LYS A 57 -8.47 -1.67 -18.83
N GLN A 58 -8.73 -0.42 -18.47
CA GLN A 58 -9.43 0.53 -19.35
C GLN A 58 -8.58 0.95 -20.57
N ALA A 59 -7.26 1.07 -20.39
CA ALA A 59 -6.34 1.35 -21.48
C ALA A 59 -6.33 0.19 -22.48
N GLU A 60 -6.19 -1.06 -22.01
CA GLU A 60 -6.23 -2.26 -22.84
C GLU A 60 -7.54 -2.38 -23.62
N ARG A 61 -8.68 -2.14 -22.96
CA ARG A 61 -9.99 -2.15 -23.63
C ARG A 61 -10.05 -1.09 -24.73
N SER A 62 -9.60 0.12 -24.43
CA SER A 62 -9.59 1.22 -25.42
C SER A 62 -8.64 0.92 -26.58
N GLN A 63 -7.51 0.25 -26.33
CA GLN A 63 -6.58 -0.18 -27.37
C GLN A 63 -7.22 -1.24 -28.29
N LYS A 64 -7.98 -2.20 -27.74
CA LYS A 64 -8.74 -3.19 -28.52
C LYS A 64 -9.77 -2.51 -29.42
N GLU A 65 -10.50 -1.52 -28.91
CA GLU A 65 -11.45 -0.73 -29.71
C GLU A 65 -10.76 0.06 -30.81
N ALA A 66 -9.61 0.69 -30.51
CA ALA A 66 -8.81 1.39 -31.51
C ALA A 66 -8.42 0.45 -32.67
N ALA A 67 -7.89 -0.74 -32.34
CA ALA A 67 -7.53 -1.75 -33.33
C ALA A 67 -8.75 -2.23 -34.14
N TYR A 68 -9.90 -2.42 -33.49
CA TYR A 68 -11.14 -2.81 -34.15
C TYR A 68 -11.59 -1.78 -35.19
N TYR A 69 -11.60 -0.49 -34.84
CA TYR A 69 -12.01 0.56 -35.77
C TYR A 69 -10.98 0.82 -36.86
N THR A 70 -9.68 0.65 -36.58
CA THR A 70 -8.62 0.69 -37.61
C THR A 70 -8.87 -0.36 -38.68
N LYS A 71 -9.15 -1.62 -38.30
CA LYS A 71 -9.43 -2.72 -39.25
C LYS A 71 -10.62 -2.46 -40.16
N ARG A 72 -11.58 -1.63 -39.71
CA ARG A 72 -12.79 -1.26 -40.48
C ARG A 72 -12.63 0.05 -41.26
N GLY A 73 -11.43 0.63 -41.29
CA GLY A 73 -11.18 1.91 -41.96
C GLY A 73 -11.79 3.13 -41.27
N ASN A 74 -12.36 2.99 -40.07
CA ASN A 74 -12.90 4.11 -39.32
C ASN A 74 -11.79 4.78 -38.49
N ILE A 75 -10.97 5.56 -39.18
CA ILE A 75 -9.76 6.15 -38.62
C ILE A 75 -10.06 7.17 -37.51
N GLU A 76 -11.15 7.95 -37.63
CA GLU A 76 -11.51 8.94 -36.60
C GLU A 76 -11.91 8.28 -35.28
N ARG A 77 -12.71 7.21 -35.32
CA ARG A 77 -12.99 6.43 -34.11
C ARG A 77 -11.73 5.76 -33.56
N ALA A 78 -10.89 5.21 -34.42
CA ALA A 78 -9.63 4.60 -33.99
C ALA A 78 -8.73 5.59 -33.24
N LYS A 79 -8.57 6.82 -33.76
CA LYS A 79 -7.82 7.90 -33.09
C LYS A 79 -8.44 8.28 -31.75
N MET A 80 -9.77 8.38 -31.67
CA MET A 80 -10.46 8.69 -30.41
C MET A 80 -10.17 7.64 -29.33
N TYR A 81 -10.28 6.35 -29.66
CA TYR A 81 -9.98 5.27 -28.73
C TYR A 81 -8.50 5.16 -28.38
N SER A 82 -7.60 5.43 -29.34
CA SER A 82 -6.16 5.50 -29.07
C SER A 82 -5.84 6.59 -28.04
N ARG A 83 -6.36 7.81 -28.22
CA ARG A 83 -6.22 8.91 -27.24
C ARG A 83 -6.81 8.54 -25.87
N LYS A 84 -7.94 7.82 -25.86
CA LYS A 84 -8.53 7.33 -24.60
C LYS A 84 -7.61 6.33 -23.90
N ALA A 85 -6.99 5.41 -24.65
CA ALA A 85 -6.02 4.46 -24.10
C ALA A 85 -4.83 5.19 -23.47
N SER A 86 -4.24 6.16 -24.18
CA SER A 86 -3.11 6.96 -23.66
C SER A 86 -3.45 7.67 -22.35
N ARG A 87 -4.61 8.33 -22.27
CA ARG A 87 -5.06 8.98 -21.02
C ARG A 87 -5.27 8.00 -19.87
N CYS A 88 -5.69 6.77 -20.16
CA CYS A 88 -5.81 5.73 -19.14
C CYS A 88 -4.43 5.27 -18.66
N VAL A 89 -3.43 5.16 -19.54
CA VAL A 89 -2.05 4.86 -19.17
C VAL A 89 -1.47 5.97 -18.29
N GLU A 90 -1.65 7.24 -18.66
CA GLU A 90 -1.19 8.38 -17.84
C GLU A 90 -1.77 8.34 -16.42
N LYS A 91 -3.07 8.02 -16.29
CA LYS A 91 -3.72 7.86 -14.98
C LYS A 91 -3.19 6.66 -14.21
N HIS A 92 -2.96 5.54 -14.88
CA HIS A 92 -2.33 4.36 -14.28
C HIS A 92 -0.96 4.71 -13.68
N GLU A 93 -0.10 5.36 -14.45
CA GLU A 93 1.23 5.78 -13.98
C GLU A 93 1.16 6.77 -12.83
N MET A 94 0.21 7.72 -12.88
CA MET A 94 -0.02 8.66 -11.79
C MET A 94 -0.41 7.94 -10.49
N GLN A 95 -1.30 6.94 -10.58
CA GLN A 95 -1.71 6.16 -9.41
C GLN A 95 -0.55 5.35 -8.82
N LEU A 96 0.30 4.76 -9.65
CA LEU A 96 1.51 4.09 -9.17
C LEU A 96 2.47 5.05 -8.45
N LYS A 97 2.59 6.31 -8.92
CA LYS A 97 3.39 7.33 -8.22
C LYS A 97 2.80 7.68 -6.85
N TYR A 98 1.48 7.74 -6.72
CA TYR A 98 0.83 7.95 -5.42
C TYR A 98 1.02 6.75 -4.49
N ALA A 99 0.88 5.53 -5.00
CA ALA A 99 1.16 4.33 -4.23
C ALA A 99 2.58 4.32 -3.67
N ALA A 100 3.59 4.60 -4.51
CA ALA A 100 4.98 4.65 -4.08
C ALA A 100 5.23 5.72 -3.01
N ARG A 101 4.64 6.92 -3.18
CA ARG A 101 4.74 8.00 -2.19
C ARG A 101 4.15 7.59 -0.84
N ASP A 102 3.04 6.87 -0.83
CA ASP A 102 2.42 6.43 0.42
C ASP A 102 3.17 5.25 1.06
N ASP A 103 3.77 4.37 0.25
CA ASP A 103 4.71 3.35 0.76
C ASP A 103 5.91 3.99 1.46
N GLU A 104 6.49 5.04 0.87
CA GLU A 104 7.60 5.79 1.48
C GLU A 104 7.20 6.41 2.82
N LYS A 105 6.00 7.00 2.90
CA LYS A 105 5.47 7.53 4.17
C LYS A 105 5.24 6.41 5.19
N ALA A 106 4.69 5.27 4.77
CA ALA A 106 4.50 4.14 5.66
C ALA A 106 5.83 3.66 6.24
N ALA A 107 6.86 3.50 5.39
CA ALA A 107 8.22 3.14 5.82
C ALA A 107 8.80 4.16 6.81
N LEU A 108 8.62 5.46 6.55
CA LEU A 108 9.03 6.51 7.48
C LEU A 108 8.34 6.39 8.85
N TYR A 109 7.04 6.10 8.88
CA TYR A 109 6.32 5.91 10.14
C TYR A 109 6.73 4.62 10.86
N PHE A 110 7.06 3.54 10.14
CA PHE A 110 7.66 2.35 10.75
C PHE A 110 9.00 2.67 11.43
N GLN A 111 9.87 3.44 10.78
CA GLN A 111 11.13 3.87 11.39
C GLN A 111 10.91 4.74 12.64
N LYS A 112 9.90 5.62 12.62
CA LYS A 112 9.53 6.42 13.81
C LYS A 112 9.01 5.53 14.94
N ALA A 113 8.22 4.51 14.62
CA ALA A 113 7.74 3.53 15.60
C ALA A 113 8.92 2.78 16.24
N GLU A 114 9.86 2.29 15.44
CA GLU A 114 11.06 1.61 15.92
C GLU A 114 11.89 2.50 16.85
N LYS A 115 12.10 3.76 16.45
CA LYS A 115 12.84 4.74 17.27
C LYS A 115 12.13 5.08 18.58
N ALA A 116 10.80 5.06 18.62
CA ALA A 116 10.03 5.33 19.83
C ALA A 116 10.05 4.18 20.85
N LEU A 117 10.47 2.98 20.42
CA LEU A 117 10.63 1.79 21.26
C LEU A 117 12.05 1.59 21.79
N LYS A 118 13.02 2.38 21.29
CA LYS A 118 14.41 2.41 21.76
C LYS A 118 14.58 3.45 22.85
#